data_AF-A0A3R9R0M5-F1
#
_entry.id   AF-A0A3R9R0M5-F1
#
_cell.length_a   1.000
_cell.length_b   1.000
_cell.length_c   1.000
_cell.angle_alpha   90.00
_cell.angle_beta   90.00
_cell.angle_gamma   90.00
#
_symmetry.space_group_name_H-M   'P 1'
#
loop_
_entity.id
_entity.type
_entity.pdbx_description
1 polymer ?
#
loop_
_entity_poly.entity_id
_entity_poly.type
_entity_poly.pdbx_seq_one_letter_code
_entity_poly.pdbx_strand_id
1 'polypeptide(L)'
;MPIQFNIAYALYRGRCLLADIFRESVISTKSSFNGDELVGRFIGVRIGADRTVEGCLRISFKRKEFLNSLMKILQKYKMANEFFYRSRGNVLLYLSHNACANCPVVYGTSGVVPKSILVTPFGLLFELVYRKREIPNDLFEVLISGRADDVMGYMLTPREQEVLYYAYFRGYYGQPHGISLDQLSEELNISKSTLSEILRNAERKIVTAYMRHDLPHLVLSKILHVMILRNQQKLSKGRIKITQ
;
A
#
# COMPACT_ATOMS: atom_id res chain seq x y z
N MET A 1 12.65 -3.78 29.18
CA MET A 1 11.44 -3.39 28.41
C MET A 1 11.60 -3.88 26.99
N PRO A 2 10.56 -4.48 26.37
CA PRO A 2 10.65 -4.91 24.97
C PRO A 2 10.91 -3.71 24.05
N ILE A 3 11.69 -3.96 23.00
CA ILE A 3 12.01 -2.95 22.01
C ILE A 3 10.74 -2.61 21.24
N GLN A 4 10.26 -1.37 21.36
CA GLN A 4 9.02 -0.94 20.73
C GLN A 4 9.27 -0.32 19.34
N PHE A 5 8.46 -0.74 18.37
CA PHE A 5 8.44 -0.20 17.01
C PHE A 5 7.13 0.56 16.75
N ASN A 6 7.18 1.47 15.78
CA ASN A 6 6.06 2.27 15.30
C ASN A 6 5.93 2.11 13.78
N ILE A 7 4.70 2.27 13.28
CA ILE A 7 4.40 2.33 11.85
C ILE A 7 3.80 3.69 11.55
N ALA A 8 4.30 4.35 10.51
CA ALA A 8 3.80 5.63 10.05
C ALA A 8 3.49 5.64 8.56
N TYR A 9 2.47 6.41 8.19
CA TYR A 9 2.25 6.85 6.82
C TYR A 9 2.81 8.26 6.67
N ALA A 10 3.78 8.45 5.79
CA ALA A 10 4.48 9.70 5.62
C ALA A 10 4.60 10.11 4.15
N LEU A 11 4.31 11.38 3.85
CA LEU A 11 4.46 11.95 2.51
C LEU A 11 5.91 12.41 2.31
N TYR A 12 6.53 12.00 1.21
CA TYR A 12 7.85 12.48 0.83
C TYR A 12 7.78 13.95 0.38
N ARG A 13 8.65 14.79 0.94
CA ARG A 13 8.74 16.23 0.65
C ARG A 13 9.56 16.56 -0.59
N GLY A 14 10.40 15.63 -1.05
CA GLY A 14 11.22 15.83 -2.24
C GLY A 14 10.43 15.63 -3.55
N ARG A 15 11.06 16.01 -4.67
CA ARG A 15 10.49 15.80 -6.01
C ARG A 15 10.66 14.36 -6.47
N CYS A 16 9.66 13.83 -7.18
CA CYS A 16 9.71 12.52 -7.80
C CYS A 16 9.04 12.55 -9.16
N LEU A 17 9.79 12.18 -10.21
CA LEU A 17 9.30 12.13 -11.58
C LEU A 17 8.03 11.28 -11.73
N LEU A 18 7.98 10.11 -11.09
CA LEU A 18 6.80 9.25 -11.15
C LEU A 18 5.56 9.91 -10.52
N ALA A 19 5.71 10.57 -9.38
CA ALA A 19 4.61 11.30 -8.76
C ALA A 19 4.16 12.49 -9.63
N ASP A 20 5.11 13.17 -10.29
CA ASP A 20 4.82 14.27 -11.21
C ASP A 20 4.05 13.77 -12.46
N ILE A 21 4.42 12.61 -13.01
CA ILE A 21 3.69 11.95 -14.10
C ILE A 21 2.26 11.58 -13.68
N PHE A 22 2.06 11.05 -12.47
CA PHE A 22 0.73 10.76 -11.95
C PHE A 22 -0.10 12.04 -11.80
N ARG A 23 0.52 13.12 -11.32
CA ARG A 23 -0.15 14.43 -11.21
C ARG A 23 -0.54 14.99 -12.57
N GLU A 24 0.36 14.97 -13.54
CA GLU A 24 0.10 15.40 -14.92
C GLU A 24 -1.04 14.57 -15.53
N SER A 25 -1.12 13.28 -15.23
CA SER A 25 -2.17 12.39 -15.75
C SER A 25 -3.57 12.76 -15.29
N VAL A 26 -3.70 13.20 -14.03
CA VAL A 26 -4.97 13.63 -13.48
C VAL A 26 -5.35 14.99 -14.04
N ILE A 27 -4.43 15.97 -14.01
CA ILE A 27 -4.70 17.33 -14.50
C ILE A 27 -5.09 17.34 -15.99
N SER A 28 -4.45 16.48 -16.79
CA SER A 28 -4.68 16.42 -18.25
C SER A 28 -6.07 15.91 -18.63
N THR A 29 -6.76 15.17 -17.76
CA THR A 29 -8.10 14.64 -18.08
C THR A 29 -9.21 15.70 -18.04
N LYS A 30 -9.00 16.86 -17.38
CA LYS A 30 -10.02 17.89 -17.13
C LYS A 30 -11.29 17.40 -16.40
N SER A 31 -11.35 16.14 -16.00
CA SER A 31 -12.37 15.57 -15.14
C SER A 31 -12.14 15.99 -13.67
N SER A 32 -13.21 16.01 -12.88
CA SER A 32 -13.09 16.02 -11.42
C SER A 32 -12.26 14.80 -10.98
N PHE A 33 -11.48 14.91 -9.91
CA PHE A 33 -10.67 13.81 -9.38
C PHE A 33 -10.94 13.61 -7.91
N ASN A 34 -11.38 12.41 -7.55
CA ASN A 34 -11.40 11.94 -6.17
C ASN A 34 -10.01 11.39 -5.86
N GLY A 35 -9.43 11.80 -4.73
CA GLY A 35 -7.99 11.64 -4.46
C GLY A 35 -7.42 10.21 -4.55
N ASP A 36 -8.26 9.18 -4.54
CA ASP A 36 -7.89 7.77 -4.57
C ASP A 36 -8.20 7.04 -5.89
N GLU A 37 -8.48 7.77 -6.98
CA GLU A 37 -8.89 7.17 -8.25
C GLU A 37 -7.74 6.64 -9.11
N LEU A 38 -6.51 7.01 -8.82
CA LEU A 38 -5.31 6.53 -9.49
C LEU A 38 -4.17 6.42 -8.47
N VAL A 39 -3.76 5.20 -8.16
CA VAL A 39 -2.71 4.91 -7.16
C VAL A 39 -1.81 3.80 -7.69
N GLY A 40 -0.51 4.05 -7.71
CA GLY A 40 0.51 3.04 -7.95
C GLY A 40 1.06 2.51 -6.63
N ARG A 41 1.31 1.20 -6.53
CA ARG A 41 2.08 0.60 -5.44
C ARG A 41 3.25 -0.15 -6.03
N PHE A 42 4.46 0.08 -5.51
CA PHE A 42 5.61 -0.76 -5.83
C PHE A 42 5.39 -2.16 -5.26
N ILE A 43 5.44 -3.17 -6.12
CA ILE A 43 5.47 -4.60 -5.73
C ILE A 43 6.91 -5.07 -5.57
N GLY A 44 7.79 -4.59 -6.45
CA GLY A 44 9.20 -4.89 -6.43
C GLY A 44 9.98 -3.77 -7.09
N VAL A 45 11.21 -3.57 -6.64
CA VAL A 45 12.11 -2.57 -7.19
C VAL A 45 13.53 -3.10 -7.19
N ARG A 46 14.25 -2.85 -8.28
CA ARG A 46 15.65 -3.20 -8.48
C ARG A 46 16.41 -1.93 -8.84
N ILE A 47 17.62 -1.82 -8.31
CA ILE A 47 18.56 -0.75 -8.68
C ILE A 47 19.74 -1.43 -9.37
N GLY A 48 19.98 -1.07 -10.63
CA GLY A 48 21.14 -1.50 -11.40
C GLY A 48 22.42 -0.79 -10.97
N ALA A 49 23.57 -1.37 -11.31
CA ALA A 49 24.88 -0.78 -11.05
C ALA A 49 25.09 0.56 -11.79
N ASP A 50 24.42 0.72 -12.93
CA ASP A 50 24.32 1.94 -13.73
C ASP A 50 23.34 2.98 -13.15
N ARG A 51 22.80 2.72 -11.95
CA ARG A 51 21.74 3.49 -11.30
C ARG A 51 20.41 3.48 -12.05
N THR A 52 20.17 2.51 -12.92
CA THR A 52 18.84 2.29 -13.48
C THR A 52 17.90 1.78 -12.39
N VAL A 53 16.76 2.42 -12.21
CA VAL A 53 15.69 2.00 -11.30
C VAL A 53 14.63 1.28 -12.12
N GLU A 54 14.46 0.01 -11.83
CA GLU A 54 13.42 -0.81 -12.43
C GLU A 54 12.40 -1.18 -11.38
N GLY A 55 11.12 -0.95 -11.68
CA GLY A 55 10.04 -1.16 -10.73
C GLY A 55 8.88 -1.90 -11.36
N CYS A 56 8.31 -2.85 -10.64
CA CYS A 56 7.00 -3.40 -10.94
C CYS A 56 5.96 -2.68 -10.07
N LEU A 57 5.03 -1.98 -10.70
CA LEU A 57 3.97 -1.23 -10.05
C LEU A 57 2.62 -1.88 -10.32
N ARG A 58 1.86 -2.09 -9.24
CA ARG A 58 0.41 -2.30 -9.33
C ARG A 58 -0.27 -0.95 -9.36
N ILE A 59 -0.87 -0.63 -10.50
CA ILE A 59 -1.73 0.54 -10.66
C ILE A 59 -3.16 0.15 -10.36
N SER A 60 -3.74 0.69 -9.29
CA SER A 60 -5.18 0.64 -9.02
C SER A 60 -5.84 1.90 -9.57
N PHE A 61 -6.93 1.74 -10.31
CA PHE A 61 -7.69 2.85 -10.89
C PHE A 61 -9.20 2.62 -10.78
N LYS A 62 -9.98 3.68 -10.52
CA LYS A 62 -11.45 3.61 -10.48
C LYS A 62 -12.08 3.97 -11.83
N ARG A 63 -11.57 5.02 -12.50
CA ARG A 63 -12.01 5.45 -13.83
C ARG A 63 -10.91 5.24 -14.86
N LYS A 64 -11.28 4.68 -16.02
CA LYS A 64 -10.35 4.33 -17.10
C LYS A 64 -9.66 5.55 -17.72
N GLU A 65 -10.29 6.72 -17.68
CA GLU A 65 -9.72 7.95 -18.25
C GLU A 65 -8.38 8.35 -17.62
N PHE A 66 -8.23 8.22 -16.29
CA PHE A 66 -6.97 8.51 -15.60
C PHE A 66 -5.88 7.52 -15.97
N LEU A 67 -6.21 6.22 -16.06
CA LEU A 67 -5.26 5.22 -16.55
C LEU A 67 -4.81 5.53 -17.99
N ASN A 68 -5.76 5.84 -18.88
CA ASN A 68 -5.45 6.14 -20.28
C ASN A 68 -4.56 7.39 -20.40
N SER A 69 -4.84 8.41 -19.58
CA SER A 69 -4.01 9.63 -19.49
C SER A 69 -2.60 9.30 -18.98
N LEU A 70 -2.49 8.50 -17.91
CA LEU A 70 -1.22 8.05 -17.36
C LEU A 70 -0.37 7.33 -18.43
N MET A 71 -0.98 6.43 -19.21
CA MET A 71 -0.27 5.70 -20.25
C MET A 71 0.29 6.63 -21.35
N LYS A 72 -0.49 7.61 -21.79
CA LYS A 72 -0.03 8.60 -22.79
C LYS A 72 1.16 9.40 -22.27
N ILE A 73 1.13 9.77 -21.01
CA ILE A 73 2.20 10.56 -20.40
C ILE A 73 3.45 9.70 -20.19
N LEU A 74 3.33 8.46 -19.71
CA LEU A 74 4.47 7.55 -19.59
C LEU A 74 5.20 7.37 -20.93
N GLN A 75 4.46 7.26 -22.05
CA GLN A 75 5.02 7.22 -23.40
C GLN A 75 5.75 8.53 -23.76
N LYS A 76 5.15 9.70 -23.46
CA LYS A 76 5.76 11.01 -23.67
C LYS A 76 7.11 11.16 -22.96
N TYR A 77 7.23 10.63 -21.74
CA TYR A 77 8.48 10.67 -20.95
C TYR A 77 9.48 9.57 -21.36
N LYS A 78 9.20 8.78 -22.40
CA LYS A 78 10.03 7.66 -22.87
C LYS A 78 10.39 6.68 -21.75
N MET A 79 9.53 6.55 -20.73
CA MET A 79 9.71 5.53 -19.71
C MET A 79 9.39 4.18 -20.34
N ALA A 80 10.37 3.28 -20.40
CA ALA A 80 10.15 1.92 -20.88
C ALA A 80 9.06 1.30 -20.01
N ASN A 81 7.94 0.94 -20.63
CA ASN A 81 6.83 0.34 -19.92
C ASN A 81 6.29 -0.87 -20.66
N GLU A 82 6.17 -1.96 -19.92
CA GLU A 82 5.59 -3.22 -20.38
C GLU A 82 4.42 -3.60 -19.48
N PHE A 83 3.40 -4.20 -20.08
CA PHE A 83 2.20 -4.65 -19.38
C PHE A 83 2.26 -6.16 -19.17
N PHE A 84 2.01 -6.58 -17.95
CA PHE A 84 1.99 -8.01 -17.59
C PHE A 84 0.57 -8.50 -17.32
N TYR A 85 -0.32 -7.62 -16.87
CA TYR A 85 -1.67 -8.00 -16.45
C TYR A 85 -2.62 -6.81 -16.42
N ARG A 86 -3.87 -7.01 -16.86
CA ARG A 86 -4.95 -6.02 -16.79
C ARG A 86 -6.24 -6.67 -16.30
N SER A 87 -6.82 -6.12 -15.25
CA SER A 87 -8.15 -6.51 -14.75
C SER A 87 -9.08 -5.29 -14.63
N ARG A 88 -10.32 -5.51 -14.17
CA ARG A 88 -11.26 -4.43 -13.85
C ARG A 88 -10.71 -3.64 -12.64
N GLY A 89 -9.99 -2.56 -12.91
CA GLY A 89 -9.48 -1.62 -11.92
C GLY A 89 -8.03 -1.83 -11.46
N ASN A 90 -7.30 -2.81 -12.02
CA ASN A 90 -5.87 -2.96 -11.75
C ASN A 90 -5.06 -3.22 -13.04
N VAL A 91 -3.84 -2.71 -13.07
CA VAL A 91 -2.83 -3.00 -14.08
C VAL A 91 -1.49 -3.28 -13.41
N LEU A 92 -0.74 -4.27 -13.89
CA LEU A 92 0.67 -4.45 -13.57
C LEU A 92 1.52 -3.78 -14.65
N LEU A 93 2.33 -2.81 -14.22
CA LEU A 93 3.19 -1.98 -15.05
C LEU A 93 4.64 -2.22 -14.63
N TYR A 94 5.48 -2.65 -15.55
CA TYR A 94 6.92 -2.50 -15.35
C TYR A 94 7.35 -1.13 -15.83
N LEU A 95 8.27 -0.51 -15.10
CA LEU A 95 8.91 0.73 -15.49
C LEU A 95 10.41 0.64 -15.32
N SER A 96 11.14 1.29 -16.22
CA SER A 96 12.58 1.49 -16.11
C SER A 96 12.94 2.95 -16.38
N HIS A 97 13.74 3.54 -15.49
CA HIS A 97 14.29 4.88 -15.67
C HIS A 97 15.59 5.08 -14.88
N ASN A 98 16.40 6.06 -15.29
CA ASN A 98 17.59 6.44 -14.53
C ASN A 98 17.19 7.03 -13.17
N ALA A 99 17.88 6.62 -12.10
CA ALA A 99 17.67 7.15 -10.77
C ALA A 99 17.75 8.68 -10.75
N CYS A 100 16.74 9.32 -10.16
CA CYS A 100 16.79 10.74 -9.88
C CYS A 100 17.96 11.06 -8.92
N ALA A 101 18.46 12.30 -8.98
CA ALA A 101 19.54 12.77 -8.12
C ALA A 101 19.30 12.46 -6.62
N ASN A 102 18.05 12.58 -6.17
CA ASN A 102 17.56 12.28 -4.82
C ASN A 102 16.41 11.25 -4.85
N CYS A 103 16.54 10.17 -5.61
CA CYS A 103 15.50 9.14 -5.69
C CYS A 103 15.29 8.47 -4.31
N PRO A 104 14.12 8.61 -3.66
CA PRO A 104 13.93 8.08 -2.31
C PRO A 104 13.89 6.54 -2.25
N VAL A 105 13.78 5.87 -3.39
CA VAL A 105 13.97 4.42 -3.52
C VAL A 105 15.44 4.03 -3.35
N VAL A 106 16.36 4.89 -3.82
CA VAL A 106 17.82 4.66 -3.78
C VAL A 106 18.41 5.18 -2.47
N TYR A 107 18.01 6.38 -2.07
CA TYR A 107 18.46 7.02 -0.84
C TYR A 107 17.59 6.54 0.31
N GLY A 108 17.88 5.30 0.74
CA GLY A 108 17.28 4.68 1.91
C GLY A 108 17.41 5.56 3.14
N THR A 109 16.27 5.81 3.76
CA THR A 109 16.03 6.71 4.88
C THR A 109 16.77 6.25 6.14
N SER A 110 17.86 6.93 6.51
CA SER A 110 18.61 6.58 7.73
C SER A 110 17.69 6.56 8.96
N GLY A 111 17.57 5.41 9.60
CA GLY A 111 16.79 5.25 10.83
C GLY A 111 15.32 4.83 10.67
N VAL A 112 14.80 4.67 9.44
CA VAL A 112 13.45 4.14 9.18
C VAL A 112 13.48 3.15 8.02
N VAL A 113 12.58 2.18 8.01
CA VAL A 113 12.49 1.11 7.00
C VAL A 113 11.24 1.32 6.16
N PRO A 114 11.35 1.60 4.85
CA PRO A 114 10.19 1.66 3.98
C PRO A 114 9.63 0.24 3.78
N LYS A 115 8.38 0.04 4.20
CA LYS A 115 7.64 -1.21 4.01
C LYS A 115 6.85 -1.22 2.70
N SER A 116 6.21 -0.10 2.37
CA SER A 116 5.43 0.06 1.14
C SER A 116 5.58 1.49 0.62
N ILE A 117 5.61 1.63 -0.71
CA ILE A 117 5.71 2.93 -1.39
C ILE A 117 4.53 3.03 -2.35
N LEU A 118 3.72 4.06 -2.15
CA LEU A 118 2.61 4.42 -3.01
C LEU A 118 2.99 5.65 -3.85
N VAL A 119 2.78 5.55 -5.15
CA VAL A 119 2.85 6.67 -6.09
C VAL A 119 1.45 7.22 -6.27
N THR A 120 1.26 8.49 -5.92
CA THR A 120 -0.03 9.17 -6.00
C THR A 120 0.13 10.51 -6.73
N PRO A 121 -0.96 11.09 -7.25
CA PRO A 121 -0.95 12.45 -7.79
C PRO A 121 -0.53 13.52 -6.77
N PHE A 122 -0.64 13.24 -5.46
CA PHE A 122 -0.23 14.16 -4.40
C PHE A 122 1.27 14.07 -4.09
N GLY A 123 1.92 12.96 -4.40
CA GLY A 123 3.31 12.69 -4.05
C GLY A 123 3.57 11.21 -3.80
N LEU A 124 4.78 10.91 -3.34
CA LEU A 124 5.11 9.57 -2.85
C LEU A 124 4.71 9.43 -1.39
N LEU A 125 3.87 8.45 -1.10
CA LEU A 125 3.43 8.12 0.24
C LEU A 125 4.10 6.83 0.69
N PHE A 126 4.79 6.90 1.83
CA PHE A 126 5.53 5.79 2.40
C PHE A 126 4.80 5.22 3.60
N GLU A 127 4.70 3.90 3.67
CA GLU A 127 4.49 3.18 4.93
C GLU A 127 5.88 2.87 5.52
N LEU A 128 6.20 3.49 6.64
CA LEU A 128 7.51 3.41 7.30
C LEU A 128 7.40 2.62 8.61
N VAL A 129 8.34 1.71 8.84
CA VAL A 129 8.56 1.07 10.14
C VAL A 129 9.77 1.72 10.78
N TYR A 130 9.63 2.18 12.02
CA TYR A 130 10.70 2.86 12.73
C TYR A 130 10.66 2.59 14.23
N ARG A 131 11.76 2.88 14.93
CA ARG A 131 11.89 2.62 16.37
C ARG A 131 11.59 3.87 17.21
N LYS A 132 12.65 4.58 17.63
CA LYS A 132 12.60 5.85 18.39
C LYS A 132 13.16 7.05 17.63
N ARG A 133 13.96 6.84 16.58
CA ARG A 133 14.48 7.95 15.77
C ARG A 133 13.31 8.62 15.06
N GLU A 134 13.32 9.94 15.08
CA GLU A 134 12.36 10.74 14.33
C GLU A 134 12.48 10.37 12.85
N ILE A 135 11.32 10.16 12.23
CA ILE A 135 11.24 10.19 10.77
C ILE A 135 11.83 11.54 10.35
N PRO A 136 12.82 11.58 9.43
CA PRO A 136 13.47 12.83 9.05
C PRO A 136 12.43 13.84 8.54
N ASN A 137 12.10 14.85 9.35
CA ASN A 137 11.01 15.79 9.07
C ASN A 137 11.34 16.75 7.91
N ASP A 138 12.61 16.86 7.57
CA ASP A 138 13.13 17.54 6.38
C ASP A 138 12.78 16.78 5.10
N LEU A 139 12.76 15.44 5.15
CA LEU A 139 12.44 14.58 4.00
C LEU A 139 10.98 14.12 3.96
N PHE A 140 10.31 14.03 5.11
CA PHE A 140 8.97 13.46 5.21
C PHE A 140 8.03 14.31 6.07
N GLU A 141 6.77 14.35 5.66
CA GLU A 141 5.66 14.80 6.49
C GLU A 141 4.89 13.59 7.02
N VAL A 142 4.92 13.39 8.34
CA VAL A 142 4.20 12.29 8.99
C VAL A 142 2.70 12.60 9.04
N LEU A 143 1.90 11.80 8.33
CA LEU A 143 0.45 11.95 8.27
C LEU A 143 -0.23 11.13 9.37
N ILE A 144 0.15 9.87 9.54
CA ILE A 144 -0.41 8.97 10.57
C ILE A 144 0.76 8.24 11.22
N SER A 145 0.71 8.03 12.53
CA SER A 145 1.65 7.17 13.24
C SER A 145 0.93 6.42 14.36
N GLY A 146 1.36 5.18 14.62
CA GLY A 146 0.86 4.34 15.71
C GLY A 146 1.85 3.25 16.08
N ARG A 147 1.61 2.59 17.22
CA ARG A 147 2.47 1.49 17.68
C ARG A 147 2.34 0.32 16.70
N ALA A 148 3.45 -0.36 16.42
CA ALA A 148 3.44 -1.49 15.51
C ALA A 148 2.44 -2.57 15.96
N ASP A 149 2.34 -2.87 17.26
CA ASP A 149 1.41 -3.89 17.77
C ASP A 149 -0.06 -3.59 17.44
N ASP A 150 -0.46 -2.32 17.54
CA ASP A 150 -1.82 -1.87 17.24
C ASP A 150 -2.10 -1.98 15.71
N VAL A 151 -1.06 -1.77 14.90
CA VAL A 151 -1.13 -1.83 13.44
C VAL A 151 -0.96 -3.27 12.91
N MET A 152 -0.26 -4.16 13.63
CA MET A 152 0.07 -5.53 13.24
C MET A 152 -0.84 -6.57 13.91
N GLY A 153 -1.90 -6.15 14.61
CA GLY A 153 -2.90 -7.03 15.25
C GLY A 153 -3.71 -7.95 14.31
N TYR A 154 -3.29 -8.07 13.05
CA TYR A 154 -3.79 -9.02 12.06
C TYR A 154 -2.87 -10.24 11.89
N MET A 155 -1.80 -10.39 12.67
CA MET A 155 -0.94 -11.59 12.60
C MET A 155 -1.70 -12.82 13.10
N LEU A 156 -1.63 -13.90 12.30
CA LEU A 156 -2.21 -15.19 12.65
C LEU A 156 -1.43 -15.80 13.83
N THR A 157 -2.14 -16.48 14.72
CA THR A 157 -1.49 -17.36 15.70
C THR A 157 -0.94 -18.60 15.00
N PRO A 158 0.02 -19.33 15.59
CA PRO A 158 0.50 -20.60 15.01
C PRO A 158 -0.63 -21.58 14.71
N ARG A 159 -1.63 -21.69 15.62
CA ARG A 159 -2.78 -22.58 15.43
C ARG A 159 -3.72 -22.12 14.33
N GLU A 160 -4.00 -20.82 14.24
CA GLU A 160 -4.80 -20.25 13.14
C GLU A 160 -4.11 -20.48 11.79
N GLN A 161 -2.78 -20.31 11.72
CA GLN A 161 -2.00 -20.54 10.51
C GLN A 161 -2.02 -22.01 10.09
N GLU A 162 -1.80 -22.93 11.03
CA GLU A 162 -1.85 -24.38 10.79
C GLU A 162 -3.22 -24.82 10.24
N VAL A 163 -4.30 -24.44 10.93
CA VAL A 163 -5.67 -24.82 10.56
C VAL A 163 -6.07 -24.22 9.21
N LEU A 164 -5.77 -22.94 8.99
CA LEU A 164 -6.05 -22.28 7.71
C LEU A 164 -5.26 -22.91 6.56
N TYR A 165 -3.96 -23.18 6.77
CA TYR A 165 -3.12 -23.86 5.79
C TYR A 165 -3.71 -25.23 5.44
N TYR A 166 -4.03 -26.04 6.45
CA TYR A 166 -4.61 -27.36 6.23
C TYR A 166 -5.95 -27.27 5.48
N ALA A 167 -6.85 -26.38 5.89
CA ALA A 167 -8.12 -26.13 5.20
C ALA A 167 -7.92 -25.76 3.72
N TYR A 168 -6.97 -24.85 3.43
CA TYR A 168 -6.65 -24.44 2.06
C TYR A 168 -6.16 -25.62 1.21
N PHE A 169 -5.19 -26.38 1.70
CA PHE A 169 -4.61 -27.51 0.96
C PHE A 169 -5.61 -28.65 0.76
N ARG A 170 -6.53 -28.85 1.70
CA ARG A 170 -7.62 -29.83 1.56
C ARG A 170 -8.76 -29.36 0.66
N GLY A 171 -8.67 -28.16 0.10
CA GLY A 171 -9.64 -27.63 -0.85
C GLY A 171 -10.90 -27.05 -0.20
N TYR A 172 -10.87 -26.73 1.10
CA TYR A 172 -12.02 -26.13 1.80
C TYR A 172 -12.48 -24.82 1.15
N TYR A 173 -11.56 -24.03 0.60
CA TYR A 173 -11.83 -22.78 -0.10
C TYR A 173 -11.95 -22.92 -1.63
N GLY A 174 -11.97 -24.16 -2.15
CA GLY A 174 -12.06 -24.43 -3.59
C GLY A 174 -13.46 -24.21 -4.17
N GLN A 175 -13.57 -24.02 -5.49
CA GLN A 175 -14.86 -24.09 -6.19
C GLN A 175 -14.79 -25.12 -7.32
N PRO A 176 -15.42 -26.30 -7.17
CA PRO A 176 -16.18 -26.79 -5.99
C PRO A 176 -15.28 -27.05 -4.75
N HIS A 177 -15.87 -27.10 -3.54
CA HIS A 177 -15.12 -27.43 -2.32
C HIS A 177 -14.57 -28.86 -2.39
N GLY A 178 -13.30 -29.06 -2.04
CA GLY A 178 -12.63 -30.37 -1.98
C GLY A 178 -12.80 -31.12 -0.66
N ILE A 179 -13.21 -30.44 0.41
CA ILE A 179 -13.52 -31.03 1.72
C ILE A 179 -14.63 -30.21 2.40
N SER A 180 -15.47 -30.86 3.20
CA SER A 180 -16.45 -30.16 4.04
C SER A 180 -15.84 -29.74 5.38
N LEU A 181 -16.50 -28.82 6.09
CA LEU A 181 -16.11 -28.43 7.45
C LEU A 181 -16.19 -29.62 8.42
N ASP A 182 -17.13 -30.55 8.21
CA ASP A 182 -17.31 -31.74 9.04
C ASP A 182 -16.12 -32.69 8.88
N GLN A 183 -15.78 -33.04 7.65
CA GLN A 183 -14.63 -33.89 7.33
C GLN A 183 -13.32 -33.27 7.84
N LEU A 184 -13.17 -31.95 7.68
CA LEU A 184 -11.99 -31.23 8.17
C LEU A 184 -11.90 -31.26 9.71
N SER A 185 -13.04 -31.24 10.41
CA SER A 185 -13.09 -31.32 11.88
C SER A 185 -12.70 -32.70 12.41
N GLU A 186 -13.14 -33.77 11.71
CA GLU A 186 -12.76 -35.15 12.01
C GLU A 186 -11.25 -35.36 11.84
N GLU A 187 -10.68 -34.87 10.74
CA GLU A 187 -9.25 -35.02 10.45
C GLU A 187 -8.34 -34.24 11.40
N LEU A 188 -8.77 -33.03 11.80
CA LEU A 188 -8.03 -32.21 12.77
C LEU A 188 -8.29 -32.64 14.21
N ASN A 189 -9.17 -33.63 14.44
CA ASN A 189 -9.60 -34.11 15.75
C ASN A 189 -10.02 -32.97 16.70
N ILE A 190 -10.83 -32.05 16.18
CA ILE A 190 -11.40 -30.93 16.95
C ILE A 190 -12.89 -30.81 16.65
N SER A 191 -13.64 -30.20 17.56
CA SER A 191 -15.06 -29.97 17.30
C SER A 191 -15.27 -29.03 16.10
N LYS A 192 -16.37 -29.23 15.37
CA LYS A 192 -16.76 -28.35 14.25
C LYS A 192 -16.89 -26.88 14.67
N SER A 193 -17.39 -26.61 15.89
CA SER A 193 -17.50 -25.26 16.42
C SER A 193 -16.14 -24.62 16.67
N THR A 194 -15.20 -25.37 17.28
CA THR A 194 -13.82 -24.92 17.48
C THR A 194 -13.13 -24.63 16.14
N LEU A 195 -13.28 -25.52 15.15
CA LEU A 195 -12.70 -25.32 13.82
C LEU A 195 -13.26 -24.05 13.15
N SER A 196 -14.59 -23.88 13.19
CA SER A 196 -15.25 -22.70 12.62
C SER A 196 -14.76 -21.40 13.28
N GLU A 197 -14.59 -21.39 14.60
CA GLU A 197 -14.08 -20.23 15.32
C GLU A 197 -12.65 -19.88 14.90
N ILE A 198 -11.76 -20.88 14.83
CA ILE A 198 -10.37 -20.68 14.42
C ILE A 198 -10.30 -20.13 12.99
N LEU A 199 -11.02 -20.73 12.05
CA LEU A 199 -11.05 -20.28 10.65
C LEU A 199 -11.60 -18.86 10.54
N ARG A 200 -12.72 -18.55 11.21
CA ARG A 200 -13.31 -17.21 11.20
C ARG A 200 -12.35 -16.15 11.76
N ASN A 201 -11.62 -16.49 12.83
CA ASN A 201 -10.61 -15.59 13.40
C ASN A 201 -9.43 -15.38 12.44
N ALA A 202 -8.95 -16.45 11.79
CA ALA A 202 -7.91 -16.38 10.78
C ALA A 202 -8.35 -15.53 9.57
N GLU A 203 -9.53 -15.80 9.02
CA GLU A 203 -10.12 -15.06 7.90
C GLU A 203 -10.27 -13.57 8.21
N ARG A 204 -10.80 -13.23 9.39
CA ARG A 204 -10.91 -11.82 9.83
C ARG A 204 -9.56 -11.12 9.82
N LYS A 205 -8.51 -11.80 10.29
CA LYS A 205 -7.14 -11.29 10.30
C LYS A 205 -6.58 -11.13 8.87
N ILE A 206 -6.79 -12.10 7.99
CA ILE A 206 -6.39 -12.01 6.56
C ILE A 206 -7.09 -10.85 5.86
N VAL A 207 -8.40 -10.70 6.04
CA VAL A 207 -9.17 -9.59 5.47
C VAL A 207 -8.63 -8.25 5.98
N THR A 208 -8.31 -8.17 7.29
CA THR A 208 -7.71 -6.96 7.87
C THR A 208 -6.34 -6.67 7.25
N ALA A 209 -5.50 -7.68 7.06
CA ALA A 209 -4.20 -7.54 6.40
C ALA A 209 -4.36 -7.06 4.95
N TYR A 210 -5.23 -7.70 4.17
CA TYR A 210 -5.50 -7.35 2.78
C TYR A 210 -5.99 -5.90 2.63
N MET A 211 -6.92 -5.49 3.50
CA MET A 211 -7.44 -4.11 3.54
C MET A 211 -6.40 -3.06 3.95
N ARG A 212 -5.31 -3.47 4.63
CA ARG A 212 -4.23 -2.57 5.07
C ARG A 212 -3.06 -2.53 4.08
N HIS A 213 -2.72 -3.62 3.42
CA HIS A 213 -1.48 -3.73 2.63
C HIS A 213 -1.70 -3.83 1.12
N ASP A 214 -2.80 -4.44 0.68
CA ASP A 214 -2.97 -4.86 -0.72
C ASP A 214 -3.99 -4.05 -1.51
N LEU A 215 -4.65 -3.07 -0.87
CA LEU A 215 -5.60 -2.17 -1.50
C LEU A 215 -5.11 -0.71 -1.44
N PRO A 216 -4.19 -0.30 -2.34
CA PRO A 216 -3.54 1.01 -2.31
C PRO A 216 -4.52 2.19 -2.29
N HIS A 217 -5.60 2.10 -3.06
CA HIS A 217 -6.63 3.13 -3.16
C HIS A 217 -7.40 3.29 -1.84
N LEU A 218 -7.72 2.20 -1.12
CA LEU A 218 -8.39 2.29 0.19
C LEU A 218 -7.46 2.85 1.26
N VAL A 219 -6.18 2.48 1.25
CA VAL A 219 -5.17 3.05 2.13
C VAL A 219 -5.09 4.56 1.93
N LEU A 220 -4.98 5.01 0.67
CA LEU A 220 -4.96 6.43 0.35
C LEU A 220 -6.27 7.13 0.76
N SER A 221 -7.43 6.53 0.51
CA SER A 221 -8.74 7.06 0.89
C SER A 221 -8.82 7.34 2.41
N LYS A 222 -8.37 6.39 3.24
CA LYS A 222 -8.32 6.55 4.70
C LYS A 222 -7.40 7.68 5.13
N ILE A 223 -6.23 7.79 4.51
CA ILE A 223 -5.25 8.84 4.81
C ILE A 223 -5.82 10.21 4.46
N LEU A 224 -6.39 10.36 3.26
CA LEU A 224 -7.04 11.59 2.83
C LEU A 224 -8.17 12.01 3.78
N HIS A 225 -9.00 11.06 4.21
CA HIS A 225 -10.06 11.32 5.19
C HIS A 225 -9.50 11.86 6.52
N VAL A 226 -8.44 11.25 7.06
CA VAL A 226 -7.76 11.73 8.28
C VAL A 226 -7.19 13.13 8.08
N MET A 227 -6.60 13.42 6.92
CA MET A 227 -6.07 14.75 6.59
C MET A 227 -7.18 15.81 6.54
N ILE A 228 -8.32 15.50 5.92
CA ILE A 228 -9.48 16.40 5.86
C ILE A 228 -9.98 16.73 7.27
N LEU A 229 -10.17 15.72 8.13
CA LEU A 229 -10.60 15.92 9.51
C LEU A 229 -9.61 16.78 10.31
N ARG A 230 -8.30 16.57 10.13
CA ARG A 230 -7.27 17.39 10.78
C ARG A 230 -7.29 18.84 10.30
N ASN A 231 -7.50 19.07 9.01
CA ASN A 231 -7.59 20.42 8.44
C ASN A 231 -8.85 21.16 8.92
N GLN A 232 -9.98 20.46 9.05
CA GLN A 232 -11.19 21.01 9.67
C GLN A 232 -10.98 21.34 11.16
N GLN A 233 -10.22 20.54 11.90
CA GLN A 233 -9.84 20.83 13.29
C GLN A 233 -8.85 22.00 13.43
N LYS A 234 -7.94 22.21 12.46
CA LYS A 234 -7.07 23.40 12.41
C LYS A 234 -7.83 24.68 12.06
N LEU A 235 -8.92 24.58 11.30
CA LEU A 235 -9.82 25.70 11.03
C LEU A 235 -10.68 26.06 12.25
N SER A 236 -11.05 25.09 13.10
CA SER A 236 -11.78 25.35 14.35
C SER A 236 -10.89 25.73 15.55
N LYS A 237 -9.59 25.44 15.49
CA LYS A 237 -8.58 25.88 16.46
C LYS A 237 -7.63 26.87 15.80
N GLY A 238 -8.02 28.14 15.77
CA GLY A 238 -7.33 29.22 15.04
C GLY A 238 -5.80 29.22 15.15
N ARG A 239 -5.18 29.56 14.01
CA ARG A 239 -3.75 29.75 13.67
C ARG A 239 -3.05 28.54 13.03
N ILE A 240 -2.91 28.58 11.70
CA ILE A 240 -1.62 28.41 11.01
C ILE A 240 -1.58 29.35 9.78
N LYS A 241 -0.61 30.26 9.73
CA LYS A 241 -0.21 30.98 8.49
C LYS A 241 0.54 29.99 7.61
N ILE A 242 0.11 29.82 6.37
CA ILE A 242 0.84 29.07 5.35
C ILE A 242 1.67 30.10 4.56
N THR A 243 2.99 30.04 4.71
CA THR A 243 3.91 30.70 3.77
C THR A 243 3.95 29.87 2.48
N GLN A 244 3.98 30.58 1.36
CA GLN A 244 3.90 30.12 -0.02
C GLN A 244 4.95 29.07 -0.40
#